data_AF-N1U7B3-F1
#
_entry.id   AF-N1U7B3-F1
#
_cell.length_a   1.000
_cell.length_b   1.000
_cell.length_c   1.000
_cell.angle_alpha   90.00
_cell.angle_beta   90.00
_cell.angle_gamma   90.00
#
_symmetry.space_group_name_H-M   'P 1'
#
loop_
_entity.id
_entity.type
_entity.pdbx_description
1 polymer ?
#
loop_
_entity_poly.entity_id
_entity_poly.type
_entity_poly.pdbx_seq_one_letter_code
_entity_poly.pdbx_strand_id
1 'polypeptide(L)' 'MYSNPEISDLNGKYVFADFVSGRIWALELPEQLGQPAKKVYTLGKWPLLISSFGRDSAGKVYVSDFGSGKIYRIDPK' A
#
# COMPACT_ATOMS: atom_id res chain seq x y z
N MET A 1 5.41 5.29 1.08
CA MET A 1 5.94 5.08 -0.28
C MET A 1 6.69 3.76 -0.32
N TYR A 2 6.39 2.91 -1.30
CA TYR A 2 7.08 1.63 -1.49
C TYR A 2 8.43 1.85 -2.17
N SER A 3 9.47 1.13 -1.76
CA SER A 3 10.83 1.34 -2.28
C SER A 3 11.68 0.07 -2.26
N ASN A 4 11.06 -1.11 -2.34
CA ASN A 4 11.78 -2.37 -2.40
C ASN A 4 11.86 -2.86 -3.87
N PRO A 5 12.99 -3.37 -4.34
CA PRO A 5 13.12 -3.81 -5.74
C PRO A 5 12.27 -5.05 -6.10
N GLU A 6 11.78 -5.82 -5.13
CA GLU A 6 11.03 -7.06 -5.33
C GLU A 6 9.69 -6.84 -6.05
N ILE A 7 9.05 -5.68 -5.88
CA ILE A 7 7.87 -5.26 -6.66
C ILE A 7 8.22 -3.96 -7.40
N SER A 8 8.96 -4.09 -8.52
CA SER A 8 9.44 -2.96 -9.32
C SER A 8 8.35 -1.96 -9.67
N ASP A 9 7.17 -2.45 -10.02
CA ASP A 9 6.03 -1.62 -10.46
C ASP A 9 5.46 -0.76 -9.34
N LEU A 10 5.70 -1.10 -8.08
CA LEU A 10 5.28 -0.31 -6.91
C LEU A 10 6.32 0.72 -6.47
N ASN A 11 7.55 0.66 -6.98
CA ASN A 11 8.58 1.60 -6.55
C ASN A 11 8.18 3.05 -6.81
N GLY A 12 8.35 3.88 -5.78
CA GLY A 12 7.97 5.30 -5.81
C GLY A 12 6.48 5.56 -5.64
N LYS A 13 5.62 4.53 -5.59
CA LYS A 13 4.17 4.73 -5.44
C LYS A 13 3.76 4.86 -3.98
N TYR A 14 2.74 5.67 -3.74
CA TYR A 14 2.13 5.85 -2.43
C TYR A 14 1.02 4.81 -2.22
N VAL A 15 1.24 3.85 -1.32
CA VAL A 15 0.29 2.77 -1.02
C VAL A 15 -0.69 3.26 0.04
N PHE A 16 -1.98 3.01 -0.17
CA PHE A 16 -3.06 3.37 0.77
C PHE A 16 -4.18 2.34 0.71
N ALA A 17 -5.02 2.31 1.74
CA ALA A 17 -6.13 1.37 1.85
C ALA A 17 -7.34 1.99 2.54
N ASP A 18 -8.47 1.31 2.40
CA ASP A 18 -9.72 1.62 3.09
C ASP A 18 -9.96 0.59 4.21
N PHE A 19 -10.25 1.08 5.42
CA PHE A 19 -10.39 0.26 6.63
C PHE A 19 -11.54 -0.75 6.52
N VAL A 20 -12.68 -0.33 5.96
CA VAL A 20 -13.90 -1.16 5.97
C VAL A 20 -13.90 -2.16 4.82
N SER A 21 -13.53 -1.73 3.60
CA SER A 21 -13.58 -2.61 2.43
C SER A 21 -12.35 -3.51 2.30
N GLY A 22 -11.24 -3.21 2.98
CA GLY A 22 -9.99 -3.96 2.84
C GLY A 22 -9.37 -3.85 1.44
N ARG A 23 -9.75 -2.82 0.67
CA ARG A 23 -9.15 -2.52 -0.63
C ARG A 23 -7.83 -1.78 -0.45
N ILE A 24 -6.85 -2.15 -1.26
CA ILE A 24 -5.53 -1.53 -1.31
C ILE A 24 -5.28 -0.96 -2.70
N TRP A 25 -4.70 0.22 -2.74
CA TRP A 25 -4.31 0.93 -3.96
C TRP A 25 -2.86 1.42 -3.88
N ALA A 26 -2.32 1.75 -5.04
CA ALA A 26 -1.10 2.52 -5.19
C ALA A 26 -1.39 3.78 -6.00
N LEU A 27 -0.89 4.92 -5.53
CA LEU A 27 -1.01 6.22 -6.15
C LEU A 27 0.33 6.60 -6.79
N GLU A 28 0.31 6.97 -8.06
CA GLU A 28 1.40 7.74 -8.67
C GLU A 28 1.17 9.22 -8.32
N LEU A 29 2.02 9.74 -7.43
CA LEU A 29 1.92 11.12 -6.96
C LEU A 29 2.17 12.11 -8.10
N PRO A 30 1.52 13.28 -8.07
CA PRO A 30 1.85 14.35 -9.00
C PRO A 30 3.27 14.87 -8.77
N GLU A 31 3.85 15.50 -9.79
CA GLU A 31 5.16 16.17 -9.68
C GLU A 31 5.11 17.41 -8.77
N GLN A 32 3.94 18.03 -8.63
CA GLN A 32 3.73 19.24 -7.84
C GLN A 32 2.59 19.03 -6.83
N LEU A 33 2.81 19.53 -5.60
CA LEU A 33 1.79 19.53 -4.55
C LEU A 33 0.55 20.35 -4.99
N GLY A 34 -0.63 19.88 -4.63
CA GLY A 34 -1.91 20.51 -4.99
C GLY A 34 -2.48 20.08 -6.34
N GLN A 35 -1.76 19.29 -7.12
CA GLN A 35 -2.27 18.69 -8.36
C GLN A 35 -2.99 17.35 -8.11
N PRO A 36 -3.91 16.94 -9.00
CA PRO A 36 -4.49 15.60 -8.96
C PRO A 36 -3.43 14.51 -9.10
N ALA A 37 -3.73 13.33 -8.55
CA ALA A 37 -2.88 12.18 -8.77
C ALA A 37 -2.79 11.81 -10.25
N LYS A 38 -1.58 11.43 -10.69
CA LYS A 38 -1.34 11.06 -12.08
C LYS A 38 -2.04 9.76 -12.45
N LYS A 39 -2.01 8.78 -11.55
CA LYS A 39 -2.67 7.48 -11.74
C LYS A 39 -2.96 6.76 -10.43
N VAL A 40 -4.04 6.00 -10.38
CA VAL A 40 -4.41 5.09 -9.29
C VAL A 40 -4.36 3.66 -9.82
N TYR A 41 -3.74 2.76 -9.06
CA TYR A 41 -3.67 1.34 -9.35
C TYR A 41 -4.39 0.56 -8.25
N THR A 42 -5.33 -0.31 -8.62
CA THR A 42 -5.95 -1.23 -7.66
C THR A 42 -5.03 -2.43 -7.45
N LEU A 43 -4.57 -2.64 -6.21
CA LEU A 43 -3.71 -3.79 -5.87
C LEU A 43 -4.54 -5.02 -5.50
N GLY A 44 -5.74 -4.80 -4.97
CA GLY A 44 -6.67 -5.86 -4.66
C GLY A 44 -7.58 -5.54 -3.49
N LYS A 45 -8.29 -6.57 -3.03
CA LYS A 45 -9.16 -6.54 -1.86
C LYS A 45 -8.90 -7.78 -1.03
N TRP A 46 -8.71 -7.59 0.27
CA TRP A 46 -8.57 -8.67 1.23
C TRP A 46 -9.61 -8.51 2.33
N PRO A 47 -10.04 -9.59 2.99
CA PRO A 47 -10.96 -9.53 4.13
C PRO A 47 -10.22 -9.08 5.40
N LEU A 48 -9.58 -7.90 5.36
CA LEU A 48 -8.78 -7.33 6.43
C LEU A 48 -9.32 -5.95 6.82
N LEU A 49 -9.34 -5.65 8.12
CA LEU A 49 -9.61 -4.33 8.65
C LEU A 49 -8.29 -3.56 8.76
N ILE A 50 -7.83 -3.01 7.64
CA ILE A 50 -6.49 -2.40 7.52
C ILE A 50 -6.42 -1.12 8.34
N SER A 51 -5.79 -1.18 9.51
CA SER A 51 -5.75 -0.07 10.48
C SER A 51 -4.47 0.75 10.45
N SER A 52 -3.37 0.17 9.97
CA SER A 52 -2.07 0.84 9.90
C SER A 52 -1.16 0.17 8.87
N PHE A 53 -0.10 0.89 8.52
CA PHE A 53 0.97 0.43 7.65
C PHE A 53 2.30 0.43 8.39
N GLY A 54 3.12 -0.57 8.10
CA GLY A 54 4.50 -0.66 8.55
C GLY A 54 5.45 -0.72 7.37
N ARG A 55 6.70 -0.30 7.58
CA ARG A 55 7.78 -0.45 6.59
C ARG A 55 9.04 -0.89 7.30
N ASP A 56 9.72 -1.89 6.74
CA ASP A 56 11.03 -2.33 7.25
C ASP A 56 12.20 -1.56 6.60
N SER A 57 13.42 -1.86 7.04
CA SER A 57 14.65 -1.24 6.53
C SER A 57 14.94 -1.58 5.07
N ALA A 58 14.43 -2.70 4.56
CA ALA A 58 14.52 -3.08 3.16
C ALA A 58 13.46 -2.39 2.28
N GLY A 59 12.53 -1.64 2.86
CA GLY A 59 11.48 -0.94 2.14
C GLY A 59 10.26 -1.78 1.80
N LYS A 60 10.13 -2.99 2.36
CA LYS A 60 8.92 -3.80 2.23
C LYS A 60 7.81 -3.17 3.06
N VAL A 61 6.57 -3.29 2.59
CA VAL A 61 5.39 -2.70 3.24
C VAL A 61 4.55 -3.78 3.87
N TYR A 62 4.05 -3.48 5.06
CA TYR A 62 3.22 -4.35 5.88
C TYR A 62 1.91 -3.63 6.22
N VAL A 63 0.85 -4.41 6.45
CA VAL A 63 -0.46 -3.93 6.92
C VAL A 63 -0.85 -4.65 8.20
N SER A 64 -1.42 -3.91 9.16
CA SER A 64 -2.03 -4.50 10.35
C SER A 64 -3.53 -4.71 10.14
N ASP A 65 -4.01 -5.90 10.47
CA ASP A 65 -5.44 -6.19 10.52
C ASP A 65 -5.96 -5.98 11.95
N PHE A 66 -6.87 -5.02 12.12
CA PHE A 66 -7.49 -4.73 13.40
C PHE A 66 -8.34 -5.89 13.92
N GLY A 67 -8.97 -6.67 13.03
CA GLY A 67 -9.86 -7.75 13.44
C GLY A 67 -9.12 -8.92 14.07
N SER A 68 -8.01 -9.36 13.45
CA SER A 68 -7.24 -10.52 13.92
C SER A 68 -5.98 -10.15 14.73
N GLY A 69 -5.53 -8.90 14.72
CA GLY A 69 -4.27 -8.47 15.32
C GLY A 69 -3.02 -8.93 14.56
N LYS A 70 -3.18 -9.50 13.35
CA LYS A 70 -2.07 -9.99 12.54
C LYS A 70 -1.45 -8.90 11.68
N ILE A 71 -0.17 -9.08 11.38
CA ILE A 71 0.58 -8.25 10.44
C ILE A 71 0.85 -9.06 9.17
N TYR A 72 0.50 -8.50 8.02
CA TYR A 72 0.71 -9.10 6.70
C TYR A 72 1.71 -8.27 5.91
N ARG A 73 2.51 -8.93 5.07
CA ARG A 73 3.42 -8.26 4.12
C ARG A 73 2.78 -8.19 2.74
N ILE A 74 3.02 -7.09 2.02
CA ILE A 74 2.66 -6.97 0.61
C ILE A 74 3.81 -7.55 -0.22
N ASP A 75 3.55 -8.68 -0.86
CA ASP A 75 4.49 -9.44 -1.70
C ASP A 75 3.95 -9.61 -3.13
N PRO A 76 4.81 -9.88 -4.13
CA PRO A 76 4.36 -10.27 -5.46
C PRO A 76 3.56 -11.60 -5.41
N LYS A 77 2.76 -11.83 -6.45
CA LYS A 77 2.01 -13.08 -6.61
C LYS A 77 2.92 -14.26 -6.92
#